data_AF-A0A7Y5DW44-F1
#
_entry.id   AF-A0A7Y5DW44-F1
#
_cell.length_a   1.000
_cell.length_b   1.000
_cell.length_c   1.000
_cell.angle_alpha   90.00
_cell.angle_beta   90.00
_cell.angle_gamma   90.00
#
_symmetry.space_group_name_H-M   'P 1'
#
loop_
_entity.id
_entity.type
_entity.pdbx_description
1 polymer ?
#
loop_
_entity_poly.entity_id
_entity_poly.type
_entity_poly.pdbx_seq_one_letter_code
_entity_poly.pdbx_strand_id
1 'polypeptide(L)'
;MRQHHHSRLAPSRRRLITVRKTLTGLPLVLTLGACGPAEEAAPGATSGQPNDAIATTTEALTSEIAGGVAERVVNYYNNPVVARVSYATPSFFSAGGCSATMIGPNVLMTAAHCGQQRSSAVFRVYRNLDLSSQETETFTCDPLVSTFCDADTVLYYCRPNAQHQNPGDKYGYLDFDTSVPPVGTRLFSVWSNSIDNQGIGVQGALLYSEGQVTANNDNGWYVAQNNSSGIRMDLWGQPGASGSSHVNAGNGRLQVGPLSTAPSAGGRDRSAGSMQNILYWGSAKKNQACAAPGFVPWDEPTITGLGLTPANYEGWIDEDSNYLFDIQEDLEKRAGETRRDFYDLGFDSPRRNALWTATADAQFQPTAARVRISKTTTGPSTVLSHARLNLEPGLRYRLGIRTSLGRGLVSVVVRDGAGTETARTNIWPSMYGPQAMEFTAPVGARIDIVANGVTDGYVSNLVIANEWTYTTFELADERRPWVDAGTNQPAMILPDGKGSGPNWALRVERNTSLSKDADVRKNDDLAMVAGKGYTVCFDVKDASTSSLPNPGRAQLVSGGTVVGNVTFDPSATWQTVCSSELRPTSAQTSLRFNVDTVGT
;
A
#
# COMPACT_ATOMS: atom_id res chain seq x y z
N MET A 1 -28.60 22.26 62.87
CA MET A 1 -29.62 21.73 61.92
C MET A 1 -28.91 21.27 60.67
N ARG A 2 -29.40 20.21 60.02
CA ARG A 2 -28.94 19.61 58.73
C ARG A 2 -27.46 19.15 58.66
N GLN A 3 -27.29 17.94 58.14
CA GLN A 3 -26.00 17.34 57.78
C GLN A 3 -25.59 17.78 56.36
N HIS A 4 -24.35 17.53 55.94
CA HIS A 4 -24.07 16.46 54.96
C HIS A 4 -22.59 16.07 54.92
N HIS A 5 -22.33 14.86 54.45
CA HIS A 5 -21.00 14.23 54.32
C HIS A 5 -20.57 14.16 52.84
N HIS A 6 -19.41 13.51 52.60
CA HIS A 6 -18.87 13.02 51.33
C HIS A 6 -18.13 14.03 50.43
N SER A 7 -17.21 13.59 49.56
CA SER A 7 -16.05 12.67 49.67
C SER A 7 -15.33 12.65 48.31
N ARG A 8 -14.05 12.24 48.25
CA ARG A 8 -13.28 12.18 47.00
C ARG A 8 -13.93 11.26 45.95
N LEU A 9 -13.84 11.66 44.67
CA LEU A 9 -13.52 10.77 43.53
C LEU A 9 -13.07 11.62 42.32
N ALA A 10 -12.36 11.01 41.37
CA ALA A 10 -11.75 11.69 40.22
C ALA A 10 -12.72 11.83 39.04
N PRO A 11 -12.56 12.85 38.17
CA PRO A 11 -13.40 13.03 36.98
C PRO A 11 -13.08 11.99 35.90
N SER A 12 -13.90 10.95 35.80
CA SER A 12 -13.83 9.97 34.71
C SER A 12 -14.42 10.55 33.41
N ARG A 13 -13.69 10.38 32.29
CA ARG A 13 -14.17 10.77 30.96
C ARG A 13 -14.91 9.59 30.30
N ARG A 14 -16.10 9.83 29.74
CA ARG A 14 -16.81 8.93 28.81
C ARG A 14 -17.51 9.75 27.72
N ARG A 15 -17.70 9.16 26.52
CA ARG A 15 -18.37 9.74 25.33
C ARG A 15 -19.42 8.74 24.77
N LEU A 16 -20.20 9.16 23.75
CA LEU A 16 -21.44 8.56 23.20
C LEU A 16 -21.55 8.96 21.68
N ILE A 17 -22.46 8.53 20.78
CA ILE A 17 -23.80 7.88 20.89
C ILE A 17 -23.97 6.70 19.87
N THR A 18 -25.18 6.47 19.33
CA THR A 18 -25.63 5.30 18.52
C THR A 18 -26.92 5.67 17.74
N VAL A 19 -27.15 5.23 16.48
CA VAL A 19 -28.34 5.59 15.63
C VAL A 19 -28.78 4.50 14.61
N ARG A 20 -30.01 4.62 14.04
CA ARG A 20 -30.75 3.83 13.00
C ARG A 20 -31.87 4.72 12.35
N LYS A 21 -32.68 4.48 11.29
CA LYS A 21 -33.00 3.41 10.28
C LYS A 21 -33.80 4.05 9.08
N THR A 22 -33.94 3.65 7.79
CA THR A 22 -33.48 2.58 6.82
C THR A 22 -33.71 3.11 5.34
N LEU A 23 -33.90 2.46 4.15
CA LEU A 23 -34.30 1.09 3.69
C LEU A 23 -34.08 0.77 2.15
N THR A 24 -32.93 0.24 1.67
CA THR A 24 -32.66 -0.51 0.36
C THR A 24 -31.76 0.09 -0.77
N GLY A 25 -30.78 -0.71 -1.21
CA GLY A 25 -30.01 -0.68 -2.48
C GLY A 25 -28.81 0.29 -2.51
N LEU A 26 -27.61 -0.15 -2.95
CA LEU A 26 -26.35 0.63 -3.19
C LEU A 26 -25.36 0.82 -1.99
N PRO A 27 -24.10 1.30 -2.20
CA PRO A 27 -22.94 0.97 -1.35
C PRO A 27 -22.49 2.00 -0.30
N LEU A 28 -21.64 1.54 0.62
CA LEU A 28 -21.18 2.21 1.83
C LEU A 28 -19.70 2.64 1.75
N VAL A 29 -19.31 3.77 2.35
CA VAL A 29 -17.91 4.24 2.39
C VAL A 29 -17.50 4.65 3.81
N LEU A 30 -16.34 4.16 4.28
CA LEU A 30 -15.90 4.16 5.69
C LEU A 30 -14.51 4.77 5.92
N THR A 31 -14.35 5.57 6.98
CA THR A 31 -13.06 6.00 7.58
C THR A 31 -13.08 5.70 9.08
N LEU A 32 -11.94 5.53 9.76
CA LEU A 32 -11.92 5.47 11.23
C LEU A 32 -11.30 6.73 11.83
N GLY A 33 -12.15 7.72 12.11
CA GLY A 33 -11.80 9.07 12.58
C GLY A 33 -12.67 9.59 13.74
N ALA A 34 -12.47 10.85 14.14
CA ALA A 34 -13.09 11.46 15.32
C ALA A 34 -13.93 12.73 15.00
N CYS A 35 -14.89 13.03 15.87
CA CYS A 35 -15.92 14.05 15.61
C CYS A 35 -15.45 15.52 15.74
N GLY A 36 -15.95 16.36 14.84
CA GLY A 36 -16.21 17.79 15.04
C GLY A 36 -17.70 18.11 14.75
N PRO A 37 -18.23 19.26 15.17
CA PRO A 37 -19.64 19.62 14.94
C PRO A 37 -19.92 19.99 13.47
N ALA A 38 -21.18 19.84 13.06
CA ALA A 38 -21.67 20.17 11.72
C ALA A 38 -22.70 21.31 11.75
N GLU A 39 -22.91 21.95 10.60
CA GLU A 39 -23.91 22.99 10.35
C GLU A 39 -24.82 22.54 9.20
N GLU A 40 -26.09 22.96 9.20
CA GLU A 40 -27.19 22.30 8.47
C GLU A 40 -27.81 23.20 7.39
N ALA A 41 -28.12 22.64 6.21
CA ALA A 41 -28.83 23.33 5.13
C ALA A 41 -29.79 22.38 4.38
N ALA A 42 -30.92 22.91 3.92
CA ALA A 42 -32.09 22.14 3.46
C ALA A 42 -32.14 21.90 1.92
N PRO A 43 -32.94 20.94 1.42
CA PRO A 43 -32.77 20.35 0.09
C PRO A 43 -33.69 20.91 -1.02
N GLY A 44 -33.34 20.59 -2.26
CA GLY A 44 -34.23 20.60 -3.43
C GLY A 44 -33.93 19.39 -4.32
N ALA A 45 -34.96 18.68 -4.80
CA ALA A 45 -34.79 17.38 -5.47
C ALA A 45 -35.75 17.17 -6.65
N THR A 46 -35.27 16.51 -7.70
CA THR A 46 -36.07 15.81 -8.73
C THR A 46 -35.29 14.57 -9.20
N SER A 47 -36.01 13.49 -9.51
CA SER A 47 -35.45 12.13 -9.64
C SER A 47 -35.19 11.67 -11.08
N GLY A 48 -34.09 10.93 -11.29
CA GLY A 48 -33.81 10.15 -12.51
C GLY A 48 -32.96 8.91 -12.17
N GLN A 49 -33.18 7.81 -12.88
CA GLN A 49 -32.65 6.46 -12.57
C GLN A 49 -31.12 6.40 -12.40
N PRO A 50 -30.58 5.52 -11.52
CA PRO A 50 -29.15 5.22 -11.49
C PRO A 50 -28.76 4.34 -12.69
N ASN A 51 -28.49 4.99 -13.82
CA ASN A 51 -27.32 4.57 -14.59
C ASN A 51 -26.08 4.88 -13.74
N ASP A 52 -25.06 4.02 -13.76
CA ASP A 52 -23.72 4.38 -13.29
C ASP A 52 -23.05 5.32 -14.32
N ALA A 53 -23.65 6.49 -14.49
CA ALA A 53 -23.19 7.55 -15.37
C ALA A 53 -22.00 8.27 -14.71
N ILE A 54 -20.81 7.68 -14.87
CA ILE A 54 -19.55 8.43 -14.85
C ILE A 54 -19.76 9.71 -15.68
N ALA A 55 -19.34 10.87 -15.16
CA ALA A 55 -19.72 12.17 -15.72
C ALA A 55 -19.19 12.38 -17.16
N THR A 56 -19.99 12.03 -18.16
CA THR A 56 -19.65 12.01 -19.60
C THR A 56 -19.68 13.38 -20.28
N THR A 57 -19.12 14.40 -19.62
CA THR A 57 -18.87 15.72 -20.19
C THR A 57 -17.47 16.23 -19.85
N THR A 58 -16.47 15.53 -20.37
CA THR A 58 -15.13 16.07 -20.66
C THR A 58 -14.78 15.61 -22.07
N GLU A 59 -14.02 16.42 -22.79
CA GLU A 59 -13.49 16.02 -24.10
C GLU A 59 -12.63 14.76 -23.94
N ALA A 60 -12.65 13.88 -24.93
CA ALA A 60 -11.77 12.71 -24.92
C ALA A 60 -10.34 13.17 -25.14
N LEU A 61 -9.40 12.71 -24.30
CA LEU A 61 -7.98 12.95 -24.54
C LEU A 61 -7.57 12.26 -25.84
N THR A 62 -6.65 12.86 -26.60
CA THR A 62 -6.12 12.27 -27.85
C THR A 62 -5.51 10.87 -27.64
N SER A 63 -5.08 10.58 -26.42
CA SER A 63 -4.56 9.29 -25.96
C SER A 63 -5.62 8.24 -25.58
N GLU A 64 -6.90 8.60 -25.49
CA GLU A 64 -7.98 7.66 -25.16
C GLU A 64 -8.48 6.92 -26.39
N ILE A 65 -8.42 5.60 -26.33
CA ILE A 65 -8.91 4.67 -27.35
C ILE A 65 -9.93 3.73 -26.67
N ALA A 66 -11.21 3.98 -26.95
CA ALA A 66 -12.34 3.30 -26.34
C ALA A 66 -12.36 1.78 -26.62
N GLY A 67 -12.94 1.02 -25.69
CA GLY A 67 -12.96 -0.46 -25.75
C GLY A 67 -11.81 -1.10 -24.97
N GLY A 68 -11.34 -0.45 -23.91
CA GLY A 68 -10.27 -0.92 -23.03
C GLY A 68 -8.88 -0.94 -23.65
N VAL A 69 -8.64 -0.15 -24.70
CA VAL A 69 -7.32 -0.06 -25.35
C VAL A 69 -6.43 0.94 -24.62
N ALA A 70 -6.94 2.15 -24.41
CA ALA A 70 -6.40 3.14 -23.49
C ALA A 70 -7.55 3.97 -22.94
N GLU A 71 -7.83 3.87 -21.65
CA GLU A 71 -8.99 4.52 -21.02
C GLU A 71 -8.60 5.13 -19.67
N ARG A 72 -9.43 6.00 -19.12
CA ARG A 72 -9.15 6.68 -17.84
C ARG A 72 -9.14 5.68 -16.70
N VAL A 73 -8.10 5.72 -15.86
CA VAL A 73 -7.89 4.69 -14.81
C VAL A 73 -9.05 4.61 -13.80
N VAL A 74 -9.81 5.69 -13.64
CA VAL A 74 -11.00 5.75 -12.77
C VAL A 74 -12.08 4.73 -13.17
N ASN A 75 -12.19 4.39 -14.46
CA ASN A 75 -13.10 3.36 -14.98
C ASN A 75 -12.80 1.97 -14.38
N TYR A 76 -11.57 1.77 -13.88
CA TYR A 76 -11.03 0.51 -13.36
C TYR A 76 -10.84 0.53 -11.83
N TYR A 77 -11.32 1.54 -11.12
CA TYR A 77 -11.22 1.62 -9.65
C TYR A 77 -12.07 0.56 -8.92
N ASN A 78 -12.98 -0.11 -9.63
CA ASN A 78 -13.64 -1.33 -9.17
C ASN A 78 -12.68 -2.53 -9.05
N ASN A 79 -11.53 -2.51 -9.75
CA ASN A 79 -10.43 -3.45 -9.55
C ASN A 79 -9.46 -2.89 -8.48
N PRO A 80 -9.40 -3.48 -7.28
CA PRO A 80 -8.62 -2.95 -6.18
C PRO A 80 -7.09 -3.06 -6.39
N VAL A 81 -6.64 -3.89 -7.32
CA VAL A 81 -5.22 -3.96 -7.73
C VAL A 81 -4.88 -2.77 -8.62
N VAL A 82 -5.71 -2.47 -9.62
CA VAL A 82 -5.52 -1.30 -10.51
C VAL A 82 -5.64 0.00 -9.73
N ALA A 83 -6.61 0.11 -8.81
CA ALA A 83 -6.74 1.25 -7.90
C ALA A 83 -5.44 1.48 -7.10
N ARG A 84 -4.93 0.45 -6.41
CA ARG A 84 -3.68 0.52 -5.62
C ARG A 84 -2.47 0.88 -6.48
N VAL A 85 -2.33 0.32 -7.68
CA VAL A 85 -1.26 0.68 -8.63
C VAL A 85 -1.38 2.15 -9.05
N SER A 86 -2.60 2.63 -9.37
CA SER A 86 -2.80 4.02 -9.81
C SER A 86 -2.36 5.05 -8.77
N TYR A 87 -2.53 4.74 -7.48
CA TYR A 87 -2.05 5.62 -6.40
C TYR A 87 -0.52 5.68 -6.39
N ALA A 88 0.18 4.56 -6.62
CA ALA A 88 1.64 4.49 -6.69
C ALA A 88 2.24 5.09 -8.00
N THR A 89 1.43 5.57 -8.94
CA THR A 89 1.84 6.08 -10.26
C THR A 89 1.61 7.60 -10.39
N PRO A 90 2.61 8.45 -10.08
CA PRO A 90 2.55 9.87 -10.38
C PRO A 90 2.88 10.18 -11.86
N SER A 91 2.46 11.35 -12.35
CA SER A 91 3.15 11.98 -13.49
C SER A 91 4.51 12.49 -13.02
N PHE A 92 5.50 12.45 -13.89
CA PHE A 92 6.86 12.91 -13.60
C PHE A 92 7.26 14.03 -14.56
N PHE A 93 7.43 15.24 -14.02
CA PHE A 93 7.68 16.45 -14.82
C PHE A 93 9.18 16.70 -15.01
N SER A 94 9.80 15.80 -15.77
CA SER A 94 11.22 15.85 -16.15
C SER A 94 11.35 16.00 -17.67
N ALA A 95 12.16 16.96 -18.13
CA ALA A 95 12.67 17.15 -19.51
C ALA A 95 11.74 16.87 -20.73
N GLY A 96 10.42 16.99 -20.58
CA GLY A 96 9.43 16.67 -21.62
C GLY A 96 8.13 16.11 -21.05
N GLY A 97 8.20 15.46 -19.89
CA GLY A 97 7.05 14.84 -19.22
C GLY A 97 7.01 13.33 -19.46
N CYS A 98 6.99 12.60 -18.34
CA CYS A 98 6.89 11.14 -18.29
C CYS A 98 5.86 10.69 -17.25
N SER A 99 5.74 9.37 -17.13
CA SER A 99 5.15 8.66 -16.01
C SER A 99 6.26 8.12 -15.07
N ALA A 100 5.92 7.75 -13.84
CA ALA A 100 6.85 7.09 -12.92
C ALA A 100 6.11 6.12 -11.98
N THR A 101 6.84 5.43 -11.11
CA THR A 101 6.26 4.46 -10.16
C THR A 101 7.03 4.47 -8.84
N MET A 102 6.33 4.56 -7.71
CA MET A 102 6.95 4.38 -6.39
C MET A 102 7.31 2.91 -6.18
N ILE A 103 8.55 2.65 -5.77
CA ILE A 103 9.09 1.30 -5.48
C ILE A 103 9.51 1.13 -4.00
N GLY A 104 9.53 2.22 -3.24
CA GLY A 104 9.71 2.24 -1.79
C GLY A 104 9.06 3.46 -1.14
N PRO A 105 9.23 3.71 0.18
CA PRO A 105 8.65 4.87 0.86
C PRO A 105 9.06 6.21 0.23
N ASN A 106 10.33 6.36 -0.15
CA ASN A 106 10.86 7.55 -0.80
C ASN A 106 11.47 7.29 -2.20
N VAL A 107 11.59 6.04 -2.63
CA VAL A 107 12.25 5.71 -3.90
C VAL A 107 11.23 5.63 -5.05
N LEU A 108 11.42 6.49 -6.04
CA LEU A 108 10.65 6.55 -7.28
C LEU A 108 11.52 6.02 -8.43
N MET A 109 10.93 5.20 -9.31
CA MET A 109 11.55 4.69 -10.52
C MET A 109 10.86 5.25 -11.77
N THR A 110 11.64 5.63 -12.79
CA THR A 110 11.17 6.05 -14.12
C THR A 110 12.22 5.72 -15.18
N ALA A 111 11.93 6.01 -16.46
CA ALA A 111 12.87 5.77 -17.54
C ALA A 111 13.96 6.85 -17.56
N ALA A 112 15.20 6.47 -17.80
CA ALA A 112 16.35 7.38 -17.71
C ALA A 112 16.33 8.46 -18.80
N HIS A 113 15.80 8.16 -19.99
CA HIS A 113 15.61 9.14 -21.05
C HIS A 113 14.62 10.27 -20.69
N CYS A 114 13.83 10.12 -19.62
CA CYS A 114 12.99 11.19 -19.07
C CYS A 114 13.81 12.32 -18.42
N GLY A 115 15.11 12.12 -18.17
CA GLY A 115 16.02 13.09 -17.58
C GLY A 115 16.53 12.69 -16.20
N GLN A 116 17.55 13.43 -15.74
CA GLN A 116 18.34 13.13 -14.54
C GLN A 116 18.45 14.33 -13.57
N GLN A 117 17.71 15.40 -13.82
CA GLN A 117 17.67 16.60 -12.98
C GLN A 117 16.57 16.51 -11.90
N ARG A 118 16.73 17.23 -10.79
CA ARG A 118 15.66 17.43 -9.79
C ARG A 118 14.34 17.78 -10.48
N SER A 119 13.32 16.98 -10.21
CA SER A 119 12.03 17.03 -10.90
C SER A 119 10.87 16.83 -9.91
N SER A 120 9.64 17.00 -10.36
CA SER A 120 8.44 16.89 -9.52
C SER A 120 7.62 15.65 -9.87
N ALA A 121 7.33 14.82 -8.86
CA ALA A 121 6.32 13.76 -8.95
C ALA A 121 4.96 14.31 -8.50
N VAL A 122 3.96 14.24 -9.39
CA VAL A 122 2.59 14.71 -9.13
C VAL A 122 1.66 13.51 -9.08
N PHE A 123 1.26 13.15 -7.86
CA PHE A 123 0.26 12.13 -7.58
C PHE A 123 -1.13 12.69 -7.86
N ARG A 124 -2.04 11.82 -8.30
CA ARG A 124 -3.45 12.17 -8.56
C ARG A 124 -4.37 11.09 -8.04
N VAL A 125 -5.51 11.52 -7.52
CA VAL A 125 -6.61 10.65 -7.12
C VAL A 125 -7.94 11.26 -7.57
N TYR A 126 -8.93 10.42 -7.88
CA TYR A 126 -10.22 10.82 -8.45
C TYR A 126 -11.35 10.50 -7.48
N ARG A 127 -11.95 11.52 -6.86
CA ARG A 127 -12.99 11.35 -5.83
C ARG A 127 -14.35 11.05 -6.44
N ASN A 128 -15.14 10.24 -5.75
CA ASN A 128 -16.48 9.80 -6.15
C ASN A 128 -16.51 9.16 -7.56
N LEU A 129 -15.37 8.60 -8.01
CA LEU A 129 -15.11 8.15 -9.38
C LEU A 129 -15.28 9.22 -10.48
N ASP A 130 -15.16 10.51 -10.11
CA ASP A 130 -15.22 11.64 -11.03
C ASP A 130 -13.82 12.26 -11.28
N LEU A 131 -13.61 12.65 -12.54
CA LEU A 131 -12.37 13.22 -13.06
C LEU A 131 -12.32 14.75 -12.89
N SER A 132 -13.48 15.42 -12.81
CA SER A 132 -13.53 16.83 -12.41
C SER A 132 -13.14 17.01 -10.94
N SER A 133 -13.52 16.03 -10.12
CA SER A 133 -13.16 15.86 -8.70
C SER A 133 -11.78 15.24 -8.49
N GLN A 134 -10.79 15.59 -9.32
CA GLN A 134 -9.40 15.18 -9.09
C GLN A 134 -8.75 15.99 -7.96
N GLU A 135 -7.92 15.34 -7.16
CA GLU A 135 -7.03 15.99 -6.20
C GLU A 135 -5.58 15.56 -6.46
N THR A 136 -4.64 16.48 -6.22
CA THR A 136 -3.23 16.30 -6.60
C THR A 136 -2.29 16.67 -5.46
N GLU A 137 -1.19 15.94 -5.31
CA GLU A 137 -0.12 16.26 -4.36
C GLU A 137 1.24 16.15 -5.06
N THR A 138 2.15 17.09 -4.78
CA THR A 138 3.44 17.21 -5.48
C THR A 138 4.60 17.00 -4.51
N PHE A 139 5.52 16.12 -4.87
CA PHE A 139 6.74 15.84 -4.12
C PHE A 139 7.97 16.19 -4.96
N THR A 140 8.93 16.87 -4.35
CA THR A 140 10.23 17.17 -4.97
C THR A 140 11.10 15.92 -4.93
N CYS A 141 11.59 15.50 -6.09
CA CYS A 141 12.41 14.30 -6.23
C CYS A 141 13.80 14.64 -6.76
N ASP A 142 14.82 14.25 -6.00
CA ASP A 142 16.24 14.37 -6.37
C ASP A 142 16.72 13.09 -7.07
N PRO A 143 17.57 13.18 -8.11
CA PRO A 143 18.14 12.00 -8.76
C PRO A 143 18.99 11.19 -7.80
N LEU A 144 19.06 9.87 -8.02
CA LEU A 144 19.93 8.96 -7.30
C LEU A 144 20.94 8.30 -8.25
N VAL A 145 20.53 7.22 -8.93
CA VAL A 145 21.38 6.32 -9.74
C VAL A 145 20.66 6.04 -11.05
N SER A 146 21.39 5.94 -12.16
CA SER A 146 20.83 5.76 -13.50
C SER A 146 21.63 4.78 -14.36
N THR A 147 20.89 3.92 -15.06
CA THR A 147 21.38 2.86 -15.94
C THR A 147 21.00 3.11 -17.40
N PHE A 148 20.89 4.39 -17.81
CA PHE A 148 20.47 4.85 -19.14
C PHE A 148 20.99 3.99 -20.30
N CYS A 149 22.29 3.66 -20.26
CA CYS A 149 23.01 2.92 -21.27
C CYS A 149 22.73 1.40 -21.33
N ASP A 150 22.22 0.81 -20.25
CA ASP A 150 22.07 -0.64 -20.10
C ASP A 150 20.61 -1.08 -19.96
N ALA A 151 19.79 -0.29 -19.26
CA ALA A 151 18.42 -0.68 -18.92
C ALA A 151 17.45 0.51 -18.86
N ASP A 152 17.84 1.67 -19.39
CA ASP A 152 17.04 2.91 -19.48
C ASP A 152 16.25 3.23 -18.19
N THR A 153 16.84 3.00 -17.02
CA THR A 153 16.17 3.16 -15.72
C THR A 153 16.88 4.22 -14.89
N VAL A 154 16.12 5.03 -14.14
CA VAL A 154 16.65 5.99 -13.17
C VAL A 154 15.84 5.95 -11.89
N LEU A 155 16.55 6.00 -10.77
CA LEU A 155 15.98 6.10 -9.44
C LEU A 155 16.05 7.54 -8.93
N TYR A 156 15.05 7.93 -8.15
CA TYR A 156 14.92 9.24 -7.54
C TYR A 156 14.54 9.10 -6.05
N TYR A 157 15.11 9.96 -5.19
CA TYR A 157 14.66 10.16 -3.82
C TYR A 157 13.62 11.28 -3.78
N CYS A 158 12.35 10.92 -3.63
CA CYS A 158 11.27 11.86 -3.39
C CYS A 158 11.19 12.22 -1.91
N ARG A 159 11.40 13.51 -1.61
CA ARG A 159 11.40 14.06 -0.25
C ARG A 159 10.01 13.92 0.41
N PRO A 160 9.92 13.88 1.75
CA PRO A 160 8.63 13.97 2.44
C PRO A 160 7.91 15.30 2.13
N ASN A 161 6.59 15.32 2.29
CA ASN A 161 5.80 16.57 2.25
C ASN A 161 6.03 17.44 3.51
N ALA A 162 5.34 18.58 3.59
CA ALA A 162 5.44 19.51 4.73
C ALA A 162 4.93 18.93 6.06
N GLN A 163 4.18 17.82 6.01
CA GLN A 163 3.68 17.05 7.14
C GLN A 163 4.61 15.86 7.50
N HIS A 164 5.80 15.80 6.89
CA HIS A 164 6.78 14.71 7.00
C HIS A 164 6.28 13.33 6.56
N GLN A 165 5.22 13.27 5.73
CA GLN A 165 4.74 12.03 5.12
C GLN A 165 5.55 11.74 3.85
N ASN A 166 6.01 10.50 3.71
CA ASN A 166 6.68 10.06 2.49
C ASN A 166 5.65 9.72 1.40
N PRO A 167 5.94 9.96 0.10
CA PRO A 167 5.00 9.68 -0.97
C PRO A 167 4.62 8.20 -1.06
N GLY A 168 5.57 7.28 -0.91
CA GLY A 168 5.31 5.84 -0.92
C GLY A 168 4.56 5.34 0.32
N ASP A 169 4.79 5.95 1.49
CA ASP A 169 4.01 5.63 2.70
C ASP A 169 2.55 6.07 2.56
N LYS A 170 2.30 7.24 1.96
CA LYS A 170 0.94 7.78 1.77
C LYS A 170 0.20 7.16 0.58
N TYR A 171 0.81 7.11 -0.60
CA TYR A 171 0.16 6.66 -1.83
C TYR A 171 0.34 5.16 -2.09
N GLY A 172 1.44 4.58 -1.64
CA GLY A 172 1.83 3.19 -1.88
C GLY A 172 3.05 3.09 -2.81
N TYR A 173 3.59 1.88 -2.88
CA TYR A 173 4.72 1.47 -3.71
C TYR A 173 4.50 0.04 -4.21
N LEU A 174 5.20 -0.36 -5.27
CA LEU A 174 5.09 -1.71 -5.86
C LEU A 174 6.33 -2.55 -5.59
N ASP A 175 6.11 -3.81 -5.19
CA ASP A 175 7.13 -4.86 -5.17
C ASP A 175 7.37 -5.43 -6.58
N PHE A 176 8.55 -6.00 -6.82
CA PHE A 176 8.94 -6.61 -8.09
C PHE A 176 8.43 -8.05 -8.24
N ASP A 177 8.16 -8.43 -9.48
CA ASP A 177 8.10 -9.82 -9.96
C ASP A 177 9.35 -10.05 -10.79
N THR A 178 10.31 -10.79 -10.23
CA THR A 178 11.65 -10.96 -10.78
C THR A 178 11.76 -12.15 -11.74
N SER A 179 10.63 -12.58 -12.31
CA SER A 179 10.57 -13.58 -13.37
C SER A 179 10.45 -12.94 -14.76
N VAL A 180 11.28 -13.33 -15.72
CA VAL A 180 11.05 -12.97 -17.14
C VAL A 180 9.65 -13.42 -17.55
N PRO A 181 8.76 -12.52 -18.02
CA PRO A 181 7.43 -12.92 -18.42
C PRO A 181 7.47 -13.75 -19.72
N PRO A 182 6.78 -14.91 -19.77
CA PRO A 182 6.49 -15.60 -21.01
C PRO A 182 5.65 -14.76 -21.99
N VAL A 183 5.76 -15.05 -23.28
CA VAL A 183 4.82 -14.57 -24.30
C VAL A 183 3.39 -15.03 -23.94
N GLY A 184 2.43 -14.13 -24.01
CA GLY A 184 1.04 -14.35 -23.56
C GLY A 184 0.77 -14.01 -22.08
N THR A 185 1.79 -13.66 -21.28
CA THR A 185 1.55 -13.12 -19.92
C THR A 185 0.79 -11.80 -20.00
N ARG A 186 -0.39 -11.74 -19.36
CA ARG A 186 -1.21 -10.52 -19.29
C ARG A 186 -0.58 -9.47 -18.37
N LEU A 187 -0.40 -8.28 -18.91
CA LEU A 187 0.13 -7.11 -18.22
C LEU A 187 -0.85 -5.93 -18.35
N PHE A 188 -0.84 -5.07 -17.34
CA PHE A 188 -1.45 -3.74 -17.44
C PHE A 188 -0.44 -2.67 -17.04
N SER A 189 -0.67 -1.44 -17.49
CA SER A 189 0.12 -0.27 -17.11
C SER A 189 -0.79 0.89 -16.78
N VAL A 190 -0.54 1.55 -15.64
CA VAL A 190 -1.06 2.89 -15.38
C VAL A 190 0.00 3.89 -15.79
N TRP A 191 -0.41 4.93 -16.48
CA TRP A 191 0.49 5.94 -17.07
C TRP A 191 -0.21 7.30 -17.16
N SER A 192 0.53 8.34 -17.49
CA SER A 192 0.01 9.69 -17.72
C SER A 192 0.67 10.26 -18.96
N ASN A 193 -0.11 10.70 -19.96
CA ASN A 193 0.45 11.48 -21.04
C ASN A 193 0.67 12.93 -20.59
N SER A 194 1.80 13.18 -19.93
CA SER A 194 2.19 14.52 -19.49
C SER A 194 2.63 15.45 -20.64
N ILE A 195 2.71 14.97 -21.90
CA ILE A 195 2.95 15.79 -23.10
C ILE A 195 1.64 16.42 -23.61
N ASP A 196 0.58 15.63 -23.82
CA ASP A 196 -0.74 16.16 -24.23
C ASP A 196 -1.31 17.15 -23.19
N ASN A 197 -0.92 16.98 -21.93
CA ASN A 197 -1.25 17.88 -20.82
C ASN A 197 -0.49 19.22 -20.83
N GLN A 198 0.49 19.45 -21.72
CA GLN A 198 1.21 20.73 -21.82
C GLN A 198 0.42 21.77 -22.63
N GLY A 199 -0.63 22.32 -22.02
CA GLY A 199 -1.41 23.45 -22.56
C GLY A 199 -2.92 23.26 -22.48
N ILE A 200 -3.39 22.01 -22.39
CA ILE A 200 -4.80 21.71 -22.09
C ILE A 200 -4.99 21.85 -20.58
N GLY A 201 -5.74 22.86 -20.16
CA GLY A 201 -6.09 23.07 -18.76
C GLY A 201 -6.93 21.91 -18.20
N VAL A 202 -6.73 21.61 -16.91
CA VAL A 202 -7.55 20.70 -16.07
C VAL A 202 -7.59 19.21 -16.47
N GLN A 203 -7.40 18.79 -17.72
CA GLN A 203 -7.66 17.39 -18.15
C GLN A 203 -6.52 16.38 -17.87
N GLY A 204 -5.70 16.60 -16.84
CA GLY A 204 -4.51 15.80 -16.52
C GLY A 204 -4.79 14.38 -15.99
N ALA A 205 -5.28 13.48 -16.83
CA ALA A 205 -5.66 12.12 -16.43
C ALA A 205 -4.48 11.15 -16.22
N LEU A 206 -4.72 10.16 -15.36
CA LEU A 206 -4.08 8.86 -15.40
C LEU A 206 -4.87 7.91 -16.32
N LEU A 207 -4.14 7.21 -17.18
CA LEU A 207 -4.64 6.28 -18.18
C LEU A 207 -4.28 4.85 -17.76
N TYR A 208 -5.15 3.92 -18.11
CA TYR A 208 -4.98 2.48 -18.00
C TYR A 208 -4.89 1.90 -19.41
N SER A 209 -3.92 1.01 -19.63
CA SER A 209 -3.81 0.21 -20.84
C SER A 209 -3.49 -1.24 -20.47
N GLU A 210 -4.14 -2.19 -21.14
CA GLU A 210 -3.90 -3.62 -20.94
C GLU A 210 -3.64 -4.39 -22.23
N GLY A 211 -3.00 -5.54 -22.05
CA GLY A 211 -2.54 -6.42 -23.10
C GLY A 211 -1.71 -7.56 -22.53
N GLN A 212 -0.70 -7.98 -23.28
CA GLN A 212 0.14 -9.13 -23.00
C GLN A 212 1.54 -8.96 -23.60
N VAL A 213 2.49 -9.77 -23.14
CA VAL A 213 3.81 -9.89 -23.76
C VAL A 213 3.71 -10.58 -25.13
N THR A 214 4.30 -9.96 -26.16
CA THR A 214 4.35 -10.48 -27.54
C THR A 214 5.72 -11.04 -27.92
N ALA A 215 6.80 -10.54 -27.30
CA ALA A 215 8.16 -11.08 -27.43
C ALA A 215 8.96 -10.83 -26.14
N ASN A 216 9.93 -11.69 -25.84
CA ASN A 216 10.80 -11.59 -24.65
C ASN A 216 12.30 -11.74 -24.99
N ASN A 217 12.64 -11.50 -26.25
CA ASN A 217 13.94 -11.67 -26.89
C ASN A 217 14.26 -10.49 -27.85
N ASP A 218 13.69 -9.30 -27.60
CA ASP A 218 13.87 -8.14 -28.47
C ASP A 218 15.18 -7.40 -28.17
N ASN A 219 15.87 -6.93 -29.20
CA ASN A 219 17.21 -6.32 -29.11
C ASN A 219 17.16 -4.81 -29.37
N GLY A 220 16.22 -4.12 -28.71
CA GLY A 220 16.04 -2.67 -28.85
C GLY A 220 17.07 -1.83 -28.09
N TRP A 221 16.88 -0.51 -28.10
CA TRP A 221 17.75 0.48 -27.44
C TRP A 221 17.89 0.28 -25.92
N TYR A 222 16.85 -0.24 -25.28
CA TYR A 222 16.68 -0.42 -23.83
C TYR A 222 17.23 -1.77 -23.33
N VAL A 223 18.27 -2.28 -24.01
CA VAL A 223 18.80 -3.62 -23.84
C VAL A 223 20.32 -3.51 -23.68
N ALA A 224 20.84 -3.94 -22.53
CA ALA A 224 22.25 -3.90 -22.22
C ALA A 224 23.05 -4.65 -23.30
N GLN A 225 24.19 -4.07 -23.71
CA GLN A 225 24.98 -4.45 -24.89
C GLN A 225 25.65 -5.85 -24.80
N ASN A 226 25.26 -6.66 -23.81
CA ASN A 226 25.88 -7.89 -23.34
C ASN A 226 24.94 -9.12 -23.42
N ASN A 227 23.97 -9.11 -24.35
CA ASN A 227 22.97 -10.17 -24.61
C ASN A 227 21.83 -10.28 -23.57
N SER A 228 21.42 -9.18 -22.94
CA SER A 228 20.12 -9.13 -22.25
C SER A 228 18.96 -9.12 -23.27
N SER A 229 17.71 -9.20 -22.80
CA SER A 229 16.53 -9.16 -23.70
C SER A 229 15.46 -8.15 -23.28
N GLY A 230 14.92 -7.45 -24.27
CA GLY A 230 13.75 -6.60 -24.15
C GLY A 230 12.45 -7.41 -24.17
N ILE A 231 11.45 -6.91 -23.45
CA ILE A 231 10.08 -7.40 -23.47
C ILE A 231 9.25 -6.47 -24.36
N ARG A 232 8.63 -7.01 -25.42
CA ARG A 232 7.60 -6.32 -26.20
C ARG A 232 6.21 -6.69 -25.72
N MET A 233 5.29 -5.75 -25.81
CA MET A 233 3.92 -5.89 -25.31
C MET A 233 2.92 -5.23 -26.28
N ASP A 234 1.73 -5.80 -26.43
CA ASP A 234 0.65 -5.23 -27.27
C ASP A 234 -0.21 -4.19 -26.53
N LEU A 235 0.29 -3.61 -25.44
CA LEU A 235 -0.35 -2.51 -24.72
C LEU A 235 -0.31 -1.21 -25.55
N TRP A 236 -1.35 -0.38 -25.47
CA TRP A 236 -1.33 0.94 -26.10
C TRP A 236 -0.36 1.90 -25.40
N GLY A 237 0.43 2.64 -26.17
CA GLY A 237 1.28 3.72 -25.68
C GLY A 237 1.59 4.75 -26.76
N GLN A 238 2.01 5.94 -26.32
CA GLN A 238 2.46 7.05 -27.16
C GLN A 238 3.49 7.90 -26.37
N PRO A 239 4.08 8.97 -26.93
CA PRO A 239 4.95 9.87 -26.17
C PRO A 239 4.31 10.33 -24.84
N GLY A 240 5.12 10.50 -23.80
CA GLY A 240 4.66 10.78 -22.42
C GLY A 240 4.31 9.53 -21.60
N ALA A 241 3.96 8.41 -22.25
CA ALA A 241 3.85 7.10 -21.56
C ALA A 241 5.19 6.60 -21.00
N SER A 242 6.31 7.11 -21.53
CA SER A 242 7.67 6.85 -21.06
C SER A 242 7.77 6.85 -19.54
N GLY A 243 8.52 5.89 -19.00
CA GLY A 243 8.69 5.73 -17.56
C GLY A 243 7.55 5.02 -16.83
N SER A 244 6.41 4.72 -17.47
CA SER A 244 5.34 3.93 -16.85
C SER A 244 5.75 2.47 -16.68
N SER A 245 5.56 1.90 -15.50
CA SER A 245 5.84 0.49 -15.24
C SER A 245 4.71 -0.43 -15.70
N HIS A 246 4.98 -1.73 -15.79
CA HIS A 246 4.01 -2.74 -16.24
C HIS A 246 3.85 -3.85 -15.20
N VAL A 247 2.60 -4.12 -14.84
CA VAL A 247 2.20 -4.92 -13.68
C VAL A 247 1.60 -6.24 -14.14
N ASN A 248 2.05 -7.33 -13.53
CA ASN A 248 1.50 -8.67 -13.70
C ASN A 248 0.09 -8.72 -13.07
N ALA A 249 -0.92 -8.90 -13.92
CA ALA A 249 -2.33 -8.88 -13.51
C ALA A 249 -2.70 -10.00 -12.52
N GLY A 250 -1.90 -11.07 -12.45
CA GLY A 250 -2.13 -12.21 -11.55
C GLY A 250 -1.60 -12.04 -10.12
N ASN A 251 -0.69 -11.09 -9.86
CA ASN A 251 -0.09 -10.90 -8.53
C ASN A 251 0.03 -9.42 -8.09
N GLY A 252 -0.26 -8.45 -8.96
CA GLY A 252 -0.19 -7.02 -8.66
C GLY A 252 1.22 -6.45 -8.52
N ARG A 253 2.25 -7.17 -8.99
CA ARG A 253 3.66 -6.79 -8.90
C ARG A 253 4.23 -6.30 -10.22
N LEU A 254 5.27 -5.49 -10.12
CA LEU A 254 5.96 -4.86 -11.23
C LEU A 254 6.89 -5.88 -11.90
N GLN A 255 6.55 -6.34 -13.12
CA GLN A 255 7.27 -7.41 -13.82
C GLN A 255 8.11 -6.92 -15.00
N VAL A 256 7.65 -5.87 -15.68
CA VAL A 256 8.42 -5.16 -16.72
C VAL A 256 8.54 -3.70 -16.28
N GLY A 257 9.77 -3.18 -16.34
CA GLY A 257 10.14 -1.91 -15.76
C GLY A 257 9.57 -0.69 -16.48
N PRO A 258 10.22 0.48 -16.30
CA PRO A 258 9.80 1.73 -16.90
C PRO A 258 9.73 1.63 -18.42
N LEU A 259 8.68 2.19 -19.04
CA LEU A 259 8.52 2.18 -20.48
C LEU A 259 9.63 2.97 -21.19
N SER A 260 10.39 2.30 -22.05
CA SER A 260 11.45 2.93 -22.85
C SER A 260 10.97 3.42 -24.21
N THR A 261 10.16 2.63 -24.92
CA THR A 261 9.69 2.99 -26.27
C THR A 261 8.23 2.61 -26.53
N ALA A 262 7.51 3.50 -27.19
CA ALA A 262 6.21 3.27 -27.82
C ALA A 262 6.12 4.05 -29.15
N PRO A 263 5.21 3.69 -30.09
CA PRO A 263 5.00 4.42 -31.34
C PRO A 263 4.75 5.93 -31.13
N SER A 264 5.47 6.75 -31.87
CA SER A 264 5.38 8.22 -31.80
C SER A 264 4.00 8.78 -32.19
N ALA A 265 3.24 8.04 -33.00
CA ALA A 265 1.86 8.37 -33.40
C ALA A 265 0.78 7.69 -32.52
N GLY A 266 1.18 6.99 -31.45
CA GLY A 266 0.32 6.09 -30.70
C GLY A 266 0.17 4.70 -31.33
N GLY A 267 0.11 3.65 -30.52
CA GLY A 267 -0.09 2.29 -31.02
C GLY A 267 0.02 1.19 -29.96
N ARG A 268 -0.42 -0.03 -30.32
CA ARG A 268 -0.24 -1.27 -29.54
C ARG A 268 1.14 -1.89 -29.78
N ASP A 269 2.18 -1.21 -29.34
CA ASP A 269 3.54 -1.73 -29.25
C ASP A 269 4.24 -0.98 -28.11
N ARG A 270 4.72 -1.68 -27.09
CA ARG A 270 5.48 -1.11 -25.98
C ARG A 270 6.67 -2.00 -25.69
N SER A 271 7.83 -1.39 -25.44
CA SER A 271 9.04 -2.14 -25.09
C SER A 271 9.83 -1.54 -23.93
N ALA A 272 10.32 -2.42 -23.06
CA ALA A 272 11.10 -2.13 -21.86
C ALA A 272 11.87 -3.38 -21.39
N GLY A 273 12.80 -3.22 -20.45
CA GLY A 273 13.44 -4.36 -19.77
C GLY A 273 12.51 -5.03 -18.76
N SER A 274 12.61 -6.36 -18.61
CA SER A 274 12.00 -7.05 -17.45
C SER A 274 12.70 -6.59 -16.16
N MET A 275 12.01 -6.65 -15.01
CA MET A 275 12.67 -6.30 -13.73
C MET A 275 13.87 -7.21 -13.45
N GLN A 276 13.79 -8.49 -13.84
CA GLN A 276 14.93 -9.41 -13.76
C GLN A 276 16.14 -8.91 -14.56
N ASN A 277 15.94 -8.42 -15.79
CA ASN A 277 17.03 -7.91 -16.62
C ASN A 277 17.53 -6.53 -16.17
N ILE A 278 16.65 -5.67 -15.66
CA ILE A 278 17.03 -4.34 -15.13
C ILE A 278 17.95 -4.50 -13.93
N LEU A 279 17.62 -5.37 -12.98
CA LEU A 279 18.41 -5.60 -11.78
C LEU A 279 19.73 -6.33 -12.12
N TYR A 280 19.65 -7.46 -12.84
CA TYR A 280 20.80 -8.32 -13.11
C TYR A 280 21.82 -7.73 -14.11
N TRP A 281 21.40 -6.87 -15.04
CA TRP A 281 22.30 -6.28 -16.06
C TRP A 281 22.45 -4.76 -15.98
N GLY A 282 21.53 -4.05 -15.34
CA GLY A 282 21.57 -2.59 -15.26
C GLY A 282 22.81 -2.13 -14.48
N SER A 283 23.52 -1.15 -15.03
CA SER A 283 24.74 -0.65 -14.42
C SER A 283 24.88 0.86 -14.53
N ALA A 284 25.41 1.49 -13.49
CA ALA A 284 25.68 2.91 -13.44
C ALA A 284 27.21 3.10 -13.50
N LYS A 285 27.71 3.60 -14.63
CA LYS A 285 29.17 3.67 -14.90
C LYS A 285 29.55 5.01 -15.50
N LYS A 286 30.69 5.55 -15.08
CA LYS A 286 31.30 6.72 -15.73
C LYS A 286 31.77 6.37 -17.15
N ASN A 287 31.65 7.33 -18.07
CA ASN A 287 32.16 7.26 -19.45
C ASN A 287 31.59 6.14 -20.37
N GLN A 288 30.34 5.68 -20.16
CA GLN A 288 29.70 4.75 -21.10
C GLN A 288 29.49 5.41 -22.49
N ALA A 289 29.72 4.67 -23.57
CA ALA A 289 29.76 5.23 -24.94
C ALA A 289 28.41 5.75 -25.48
N CYS A 290 27.31 5.36 -24.85
CA CYS A 290 25.94 5.81 -25.14
C CYS A 290 25.49 7.00 -24.27
N ALA A 291 26.33 7.46 -23.33
CA ALA A 291 26.02 8.60 -22.47
C ALA A 291 25.88 9.90 -23.29
N ALA A 292 24.74 10.57 -23.16
CA ALA A 292 24.55 11.90 -23.72
C ALA A 292 25.49 12.92 -23.04
N PRO A 293 25.91 14.01 -23.71
CA PRO A 293 26.71 15.06 -23.07
C PRO A 293 26.00 15.64 -21.84
N GLY A 294 26.62 15.50 -20.67
CA GLY A 294 26.03 15.90 -19.38
C GLY A 294 25.23 14.81 -18.65
N PHE A 295 25.19 13.58 -19.17
CA PHE A 295 24.73 12.40 -18.42
C PHE A 295 25.57 12.21 -17.14
N VAL A 296 24.89 11.97 -16.02
CA VAL A 296 25.50 11.69 -14.72
C VAL A 296 24.95 10.34 -14.23
N PRO A 297 25.79 9.29 -14.06
CA PRO A 297 25.31 7.97 -13.67
C PRO A 297 24.81 7.91 -12.21
N TRP A 298 25.27 8.81 -11.33
CA TRP A 298 24.71 8.98 -9.97
C TRP A 298 24.97 10.39 -9.41
N ASP A 299 24.03 10.93 -8.63
CA ASP A 299 24.14 12.27 -8.04
C ASP A 299 24.91 12.22 -6.71
N GLU A 300 26.23 12.39 -6.79
CA GLU A 300 27.13 12.39 -5.62
C GLU A 300 26.65 13.35 -4.49
N PRO A 301 26.13 14.57 -4.74
CA PRO A 301 25.60 15.45 -3.71
C PRO A 301 24.37 14.91 -2.97
N THR A 302 23.38 14.38 -3.68
CA THR A 302 22.15 13.84 -3.07
C THR A 302 22.45 12.58 -2.28
N ILE A 303 23.24 11.66 -2.83
CA ILE A 303 23.60 10.40 -2.15
C ILE A 303 24.40 10.69 -0.88
N THR A 304 25.36 11.62 -0.94
CA THR A 304 26.11 12.07 0.25
C THR A 304 25.22 12.80 1.26
N GLY A 305 24.25 13.61 0.80
CA GLY A 305 23.27 14.29 1.64
C GLY A 305 22.29 13.34 2.34
N LEU A 306 21.99 12.21 1.72
CA LEU A 306 21.27 11.08 2.31
C LEU A 306 22.16 10.21 3.23
N GLY A 307 23.44 10.57 3.35
CA GLY A 307 24.42 9.91 4.23
C GLY A 307 24.78 8.49 3.80
N LEU A 308 24.81 8.27 2.49
CA LEU A 308 25.32 7.08 1.82
C LEU A 308 26.64 7.43 1.08
N THR A 309 27.40 6.43 0.64
CA THR A 309 28.69 6.63 -0.05
C THR A 309 28.49 6.49 -1.56
N PRO A 310 28.66 7.55 -2.39
CA PRO A 310 28.37 7.46 -3.82
C PRO A 310 29.19 6.42 -4.59
N ALA A 311 30.43 6.16 -4.15
CA ALA A 311 31.30 5.16 -4.75
C ALA A 311 30.81 3.70 -4.59
N ASN A 312 29.84 3.44 -3.70
CA ASN A 312 29.21 2.12 -3.57
C ASN A 312 28.25 1.81 -4.74
N TYR A 313 27.91 2.79 -5.56
CA TYR A 313 26.93 2.66 -6.64
C TYR A 313 27.53 2.92 -8.03
N GLU A 314 28.87 2.79 -8.15
CA GLU A 314 29.61 2.69 -9.43
C GLU A 314 29.81 1.22 -9.79
N GLY A 315 28.95 0.68 -10.66
CA GLY A 315 28.93 -0.76 -10.94
C GLY A 315 27.56 -1.26 -11.38
N TRP A 316 27.24 -2.50 -11.02
CA TRP A 316 25.87 -3.02 -11.06
C TRP A 316 25.00 -2.31 -10.01
N ILE A 317 23.68 -2.46 -10.12
CA ILE A 317 22.71 -1.84 -9.20
C ILE A 317 22.10 -2.83 -8.20
N ASP A 318 22.53 -4.08 -8.26
CA ASP A 318 22.13 -5.27 -7.49
C ASP A 318 23.41 -6.13 -7.33
N GLU A 319 24.46 -5.59 -6.68
CA GLU A 319 25.80 -6.19 -6.64
C GLU A 319 25.79 -7.57 -5.96
N ASP A 320 24.96 -7.77 -4.92
CA ASP A 320 24.83 -9.06 -4.24
C ASP A 320 23.83 -10.04 -4.92
N SER A 321 23.15 -9.58 -5.97
CA SER A 321 22.15 -10.33 -6.75
C SER A 321 20.94 -10.82 -5.93
N ASN A 322 20.50 -10.03 -4.94
CA ASN A 322 19.29 -10.32 -4.16
C ASN A 322 17.97 -9.89 -4.86
N TYR A 323 18.06 -9.21 -6.00
CA TYR A 323 16.96 -8.63 -6.78
C TYR A 323 16.25 -7.45 -6.10
N LEU A 324 17.04 -6.58 -5.46
CA LEU A 324 16.66 -5.22 -5.06
C LEU A 324 17.65 -4.24 -5.69
N PHE A 325 17.34 -2.94 -5.64
CA PHE A 325 18.34 -1.93 -5.96
C PHE A 325 19.18 -1.64 -4.71
N ASP A 326 20.50 -1.82 -4.76
CA ASP A 326 21.40 -1.67 -3.60
C ASP A 326 21.17 -0.36 -2.85
N ILE A 327 21.08 0.75 -3.60
CA ILE A 327 20.87 2.09 -3.04
C ILE A 327 19.48 2.26 -2.40
N GLN A 328 18.45 1.54 -2.85
CA GLN A 328 17.16 1.51 -2.16
C GLN A 328 17.29 0.75 -0.85
N GLU A 329 17.91 -0.42 -0.88
CA GLU A 329 18.06 -1.28 0.29
C GLU A 329 18.92 -0.60 1.38
N ASP A 330 20.04 0.03 0.98
CA ASP A 330 20.88 0.84 1.87
C ASP A 330 20.14 2.05 2.45
N LEU A 331 19.38 2.79 1.63
CA LEU A 331 18.58 3.94 2.08
C LEU A 331 17.56 3.50 3.15
N GLU A 332 16.85 2.40 2.91
CA GLU A 332 15.79 1.92 3.78
C GLU A 332 16.35 1.21 5.04
N LYS A 333 17.44 0.43 4.93
CA LYS A 333 18.23 -0.07 6.08
C LYS A 333 18.78 1.10 6.92
N ARG A 334 19.17 2.21 6.30
CA ARG A 334 19.69 3.40 6.98
C ARG A 334 18.60 4.18 7.69
N ALA A 335 17.48 4.46 7.04
CA ALA A 335 16.35 5.18 7.63
C ALA A 335 15.62 4.35 8.71
N GLY A 336 15.43 3.06 8.44
CA GLY A 336 14.43 2.25 9.12
C GLY A 336 13.01 2.61 8.70
N GLU A 337 12.05 2.12 9.45
CA GLU A 337 10.63 2.45 9.25
C GLU A 337 10.33 3.90 9.61
N THR A 338 9.52 4.59 8.80
CA THR A 338 8.99 5.91 9.14
C THR A 338 8.18 5.84 10.43
N ARG A 339 8.37 6.80 11.36
CA ARG A 339 7.56 6.87 12.59
C ARG A 339 6.08 7.09 12.24
N ARG A 340 5.22 6.14 12.60
CA ARG A 340 3.76 6.14 12.34
C ARG A 340 3.00 5.41 13.45
N ASP A 341 1.67 5.44 13.40
CA ASP A 341 0.80 4.75 14.38
C ASP A 341 0.40 3.33 13.97
N PHE A 342 0.67 2.91 12.73
CA PHE A 342 0.40 1.58 12.20
C PHE A 342 1.50 1.11 11.24
N TYR A 343 2.01 -0.11 11.45
CA TYR A 343 3.08 -0.72 10.65
C TYR A 343 2.64 -2.11 10.17
N ASP A 344 2.71 -2.38 8.86
CA ASP A 344 2.65 -3.73 8.27
C ASP A 344 4.06 -4.20 7.92
N LEU A 345 4.62 -5.03 8.81
CA LEU A 345 5.94 -5.64 8.66
C LEU A 345 5.82 -7.05 8.04
N GLY A 346 4.76 -7.30 7.27
CA GLY A 346 4.47 -8.55 6.59
C GLY A 346 5.50 -8.93 5.51
N PHE A 347 5.74 -10.24 5.39
CA PHE A 347 6.91 -10.80 4.70
C PHE A 347 6.72 -11.05 3.19
N ASP A 348 5.68 -10.49 2.57
CA ASP A 348 5.40 -10.68 1.14
C ASP A 348 6.27 -9.82 0.22
N SER A 349 6.88 -8.77 0.76
CA SER A 349 7.75 -7.85 0.06
C SER A 349 9.21 -8.27 0.25
N PRO A 350 9.96 -8.63 -0.82
CA PRO A 350 11.41 -8.86 -0.73
C PRO A 350 12.13 -7.64 -0.13
N ARG A 351 11.73 -6.44 -0.56
CA ARG A 351 12.21 -5.15 -0.04
C ARG A 351 12.04 -5.02 1.48
N ARG A 352 10.86 -5.29 2.04
CA ARG A 352 10.70 -5.27 3.51
C ARG A 352 11.43 -6.41 4.21
N ASN A 353 11.59 -7.56 3.57
CA ASN A 353 12.36 -8.68 4.15
C ASN A 353 13.84 -8.31 4.34
N ALA A 354 14.42 -7.48 3.47
CA ALA A 354 15.78 -6.96 3.63
C ALA A 354 15.99 -6.07 4.89
N LEU A 355 14.92 -5.53 5.48
CA LEU A 355 14.98 -4.78 6.75
C LEU A 355 15.08 -5.70 7.99
N TRP A 356 14.89 -7.01 7.81
CA TRP A 356 15.04 -8.03 8.84
C TRP A 356 16.42 -8.69 8.79
N THR A 357 17.14 -8.67 9.92
CA THR A 357 18.30 -9.55 10.11
C THR A 357 17.81 -10.97 10.36
N ALA A 358 18.07 -11.90 9.44
CA ALA A 358 17.69 -13.31 9.53
C ALA A 358 18.89 -14.23 9.82
N THR A 359 18.65 -15.38 10.44
CA THR A 359 19.62 -16.49 10.49
C THR A 359 19.25 -17.58 9.47
N ALA A 360 20.15 -18.53 9.23
CA ALA A 360 19.87 -19.70 8.38
C ALA A 360 18.70 -20.60 8.89
N ASP A 361 18.22 -20.40 10.12
CA ASP A 361 17.00 -21.05 10.62
C ASP A 361 15.70 -20.44 10.04
N ALA A 362 15.79 -19.28 9.36
CA ALA A 362 14.64 -18.50 8.89
C ALA A 362 14.70 -18.25 7.37
N GLN A 363 13.69 -18.72 6.63
CA GLN A 363 13.59 -18.59 5.18
C GLN A 363 12.35 -17.80 4.78
N PHE A 364 12.54 -16.63 4.17
CA PHE A 364 11.44 -15.83 3.62
C PHE A 364 10.74 -16.57 2.45
N GLN A 365 9.42 -16.43 2.36
CA GLN A 365 8.59 -16.96 1.27
C GLN A 365 7.64 -15.85 0.79
N PRO A 366 8.13 -14.88 -0.01
CA PRO A 366 7.40 -13.65 -0.33
C PRO A 366 6.04 -13.91 -1.01
N THR A 367 5.99 -14.83 -1.98
CA THR A 367 4.76 -15.26 -2.65
C THR A 367 3.70 -15.87 -1.71
N ALA A 368 4.10 -16.29 -0.51
CA ALA A 368 3.23 -16.84 0.53
C ALA A 368 3.13 -15.95 1.78
N ALA A 369 3.57 -14.69 1.71
CA ALA A 369 3.48 -13.66 2.74
C ALA A 369 4.04 -14.03 4.13
N ARG A 370 5.02 -14.95 4.18
CA ARG A 370 5.44 -15.60 5.44
C ARG A 370 6.94 -15.90 5.46
N VAL A 371 7.46 -16.14 6.67
CA VAL A 371 8.76 -16.79 6.89
C VAL A 371 8.53 -18.21 7.37
N ARG A 372 9.31 -19.18 6.87
CA ARG A 372 9.44 -20.49 7.50
C ARG A 372 10.56 -20.43 8.53
N ILE A 373 10.29 -20.88 9.75
CA ILE A 373 11.31 -21.16 10.77
C ILE A 373 11.55 -22.67 10.78
N SER A 374 12.80 -23.12 10.73
CA SER A 374 13.19 -24.53 10.57
C SER A 374 14.46 -24.86 11.38
N LYS A 375 14.43 -24.59 12.68
CA LYS A 375 15.56 -24.76 13.61
C LYS A 375 15.68 -26.19 14.14
N THR A 376 16.86 -26.79 14.00
CA THR A 376 17.16 -28.17 14.44
C THR A 376 17.91 -28.26 15.79
N THR A 377 18.42 -27.15 16.32
CA THR A 377 19.26 -27.10 17.53
C THR A 377 18.47 -26.87 18.82
N THR A 378 19.05 -27.23 19.96
CA THR A 378 18.49 -26.99 21.30
C THR A 378 18.81 -25.58 21.83
N GLY A 379 18.09 -25.14 22.88
CA GLY A 379 18.24 -23.79 23.46
C GLY A 379 17.60 -22.67 22.61
N PRO A 380 17.41 -21.46 23.18
CA PRO A 380 16.84 -20.33 22.45
C PRO A 380 17.85 -19.66 21.50
N SER A 381 17.38 -19.19 20.35
CA SER A 381 18.12 -18.22 19.51
C SER A 381 17.14 -17.28 18.82
N THR A 382 17.54 -16.01 18.65
CA THR A 382 16.87 -15.09 17.73
C THR A 382 17.11 -15.57 16.30
N VAL A 383 16.04 -15.73 15.51
CA VAL A 383 16.08 -16.22 14.12
C VAL A 383 15.67 -15.14 13.11
N LEU A 384 14.94 -14.12 13.57
CA LEU A 384 14.67 -12.86 12.86
C LEU A 384 14.79 -11.70 13.85
N SER A 385 15.30 -10.55 13.42
CA SER A 385 15.35 -9.31 14.21
C SER A 385 15.11 -8.09 13.33
N HIS A 386 14.21 -7.20 13.74
CA HIS A 386 13.97 -5.90 13.09
C HIS A 386 14.30 -4.76 14.05
N ALA A 387 15.34 -3.98 13.75
CA ALA A 387 16.00 -3.10 14.72
C ALA A 387 15.69 -1.60 14.60
N ARG A 388 15.09 -1.14 13.50
CA ARG A 388 14.83 0.29 13.25
C ARG A 388 13.34 0.55 13.01
N LEU A 389 12.54 0.35 14.06
CA LEU A 389 11.08 0.55 14.02
C LEU A 389 10.66 2.01 14.22
N ASN A 390 11.55 2.83 14.79
CA ASN A 390 11.32 4.25 15.09
C ASN A 390 10.01 4.56 15.84
N LEU A 391 9.54 3.60 16.66
CA LEU A 391 8.41 3.76 17.59
C LEU A 391 8.67 4.91 18.57
N GLU A 392 7.63 5.61 19.01
CA GLU A 392 7.79 6.66 20.02
C GLU A 392 8.04 6.05 21.41
N PRO A 393 9.19 6.33 22.06
CA PRO A 393 9.49 5.75 23.36
C PRO A 393 8.50 6.18 24.43
N GLY A 394 8.06 5.24 25.27
CA GLY A 394 7.09 5.49 26.33
C GLY A 394 5.61 5.43 25.88
N LEU A 395 5.31 5.42 24.58
CA LEU A 395 3.96 5.07 24.11
C LEU A 395 3.71 3.57 24.19
N ARG A 396 2.43 3.21 24.27
CA ARG A 396 1.96 1.83 24.28
C ARG A 396 1.59 1.37 22.89
N TYR A 397 1.99 0.17 22.57
CA TYR A 397 1.76 -0.49 21.29
C TYR A 397 1.23 -1.90 21.50
N ARG A 398 0.52 -2.38 20.49
CA ARG A 398 -0.04 -3.71 20.35
C ARG A 398 0.68 -4.36 19.16
N LEU A 399 1.30 -5.49 19.40
CA LEU A 399 1.92 -6.31 18.36
C LEU A 399 0.96 -7.44 18.00
N GLY A 400 0.61 -7.55 16.72
CA GLY A 400 -0.09 -8.69 16.15
C GLY A 400 0.88 -9.55 15.33
N ILE A 401 0.67 -10.86 15.34
CA ILE A 401 1.47 -11.82 14.56
C ILE A 401 0.65 -13.07 14.28
N ARG A 402 0.78 -13.68 13.10
CA ARG A 402 0.11 -14.95 12.76
C ARG A 402 1.12 -16.09 12.74
N THR A 403 0.78 -17.21 13.36
CA THR A 403 1.68 -18.36 13.51
C THR A 403 1.03 -19.69 13.13
N SER A 404 1.85 -20.60 12.58
CA SER A 404 1.47 -21.99 12.28
C SER A 404 2.67 -22.89 12.56
N LEU A 405 2.84 -23.33 13.82
CA LEU A 405 3.97 -24.14 14.26
C LEU A 405 3.62 -25.63 14.22
N GLY A 406 4.42 -26.44 13.53
CA GLY A 406 4.33 -27.90 13.61
C GLY A 406 5.05 -28.47 14.83
N ARG A 407 6.11 -27.79 15.29
CA ARG A 407 6.90 -28.17 16.46
C ARG A 407 7.59 -26.96 17.09
N GLY A 408 7.87 -27.05 18.41
CA GLY A 408 8.70 -26.08 19.13
C GLY A 408 7.91 -24.93 19.74
N LEU A 409 8.60 -23.87 20.15
CA LEU A 409 8.01 -22.68 20.74
C LEU A 409 8.66 -21.45 20.11
N VAL A 410 7.87 -20.60 19.47
CA VAL A 410 8.32 -19.27 19.04
C VAL A 410 7.96 -18.26 20.12
N SER A 411 8.90 -17.37 20.47
CA SER A 411 8.58 -16.15 21.21
C SER A 411 8.69 -14.95 20.28
N VAL A 412 7.81 -13.96 20.47
CA VAL A 412 8.09 -12.59 20.02
C VAL A 412 8.61 -11.81 21.21
N VAL A 413 9.70 -11.08 21.04
CA VAL A 413 10.40 -10.39 22.11
C VAL A 413 10.67 -8.95 21.68
N VAL A 414 10.24 -7.98 22.48
CA VAL A 414 10.58 -6.56 22.29
C VAL A 414 11.80 -6.24 23.16
N ARG A 415 12.81 -5.61 22.55
CA ARG A 415 14.02 -5.15 23.25
C ARG A 415 14.26 -3.66 23.05
N ASP A 416 15.05 -3.08 23.94
CA ASP A 416 15.62 -1.75 23.77
C ASP A 416 16.83 -1.75 22.81
N GLY A 417 17.38 -0.57 22.53
CA GLY A 417 18.59 -0.39 21.71
C GLY A 417 19.88 -0.98 22.30
N ALA A 418 19.90 -1.37 23.59
CA ALA A 418 20.99 -2.11 24.22
C ALA A 418 20.79 -3.64 24.15
N GLY A 419 19.63 -4.11 23.69
CA GLY A 419 19.26 -5.53 23.63
C GLY A 419 18.55 -6.06 24.89
N THR A 420 18.28 -5.22 25.88
CA THR A 420 17.53 -5.59 27.09
C THR A 420 16.12 -6.01 26.73
N GLU A 421 15.65 -7.14 27.23
CA GLU A 421 14.27 -7.60 27.04
C GLU A 421 13.29 -6.76 27.84
N THR A 422 12.27 -6.20 27.18
CA THR A 422 11.26 -5.31 27.80
C THR A 422 9.85 -5.87 27.76
N ALA A 423 9.53 -6.72 26.78
CA ALA A 423 8.30 -7.49 26.72
C ALA A 423 8.50 -8.79 25.92
N ARG A 424 7.70 -9.83 26.23
CA ARG A 424 7.70 -11.12 25.54
C ARG A 424 6.29 -11.69 25.46
N THR A 425 5.98 -12.37 24.36
CA THR A 425 4.91 -13.38 24.31
C THR A 425 5.47 -14.73 23.84
N ASN A 426 4.85 -15.82 24.25
CA ASN A 426 5.25 -17.20 23.98
C ASN A 426 4.12 -17.92 23.22
N ILE A 427 4.45 -18.44 22.04
CA ILE A 427 3.48 -18.98 21.09
C ILE A 427 3.74 -20.47 20.88
N TRP A 428 2.82 -21.29 21.37
CA TRP A 428 2.88 -22.75 21.38
C TRP A 428 2.27 -23.36 20.09
N PRO A 429 2.55 -24.63 19.74
CA PRO A 429 1.96 -25.27 18.55
C PRO A 429 0.43 -25.40 18.57
N SER A 430 -0.16 -25.43 19.77
CA SER A 430 -1.62 -25.36 19.96
C SER A 430 -2.22 -23.99 19.65
N MET A 431 -1.40 -22.93 19.54
CA MET A 431 -1.80 -21.55 19.29
C MET A 431 -1.67 -21.20 17.79
N TYR A 432 -2.48 -21.87 16.98
CA TYR A 432 -2.61 -21.57 15.56
C TYR A 432 -3.27 -20.20 15.33
N GLY A 433 -2.89 -19.51 14.25
CA GLY A 433 -3.52 -18.26 13.81
C GLY A 433 -2.99 -17.01 14.52
N PRO A 434 -3.73 -15.88 14.45
CA PRO A 434 -3.31 -14.60 15.04
C PRO A 434 -3.14 -14.65 16.56
N GLN A 435 -2.03 -14.09 17.03
CA GLN A 435 -1.68 -13.81 18.41
C GLN A 435 -1.45 -12.30 18.57
N ALA A 436 -1.69 -11.78 19.78
CA ALA A 436 -1.53 -10.37 20.09
C ALA A 436 -0.93 -10.16 21.49
N MET A 437 -0.10 -9.12 21.65
CA MET A 437 0.46 -8.70 22.94
C MET A 437 0.52 -7.17 23.02
N GLU A 438 0.52 -6.63 24.24
CA GLU A 438 0.76 -5.20 24.49
C GLU A 438 2.17 -4.99 25.06
N PHE A 439 2.80 -3.87 24.70
CA PHE A 439 4.08 -3.44 25.25
C PHE A 439 4.14 -1.90 25.33
N THR A 440 5.11 -1.38 26.08
CA THR A 440 5.48 0.04 26.03
C THR A 440 6.79 0.13 25.26
N ALA A 441 6.87 0.97 24.23
CA ALA A 441 8.05 1.03 23.37
C ALA A 441 9.27 1.58 24.14
N PRO A 442 10.40 0.86 24.18
CA PRO A 442 11.65 1.40 24.71
C PRO A 442 12.35 2.32 23.71
N VAL A 443 13.39 3.02 24.17
CA VAL A 443 14.30 3.76 23.27
C VAL A 443 15.06 2.76 22.39
N GLY A 444 15.05 3.00 21.07
CA GLY A 444 15.65 2.08 20.09
C GLY A 444 14.92 0.74 19.98
N ALA A 445 13.58 0.76 20.06
CA ALA A 445 12.76 -0.45 20.04
C ALA A 445 13.05 -1.37 18.85
N ARG A 446 13.35 -2.64 19.15
CA ARG A 446 13.53 -3.74 18.20
C ARG A 446 12.62 -4.92 18.52
N ILE A 447 12.26 -5.69 17.50
CA ILE A 447 11.50 -6.94 17.62
C ILE A 447 12.37 -8.11 17.20
N ASP A 448 12.53 -9.07 18.10
CA ASP A 448 13.16 -10.37 17.87
C ASP A 448 12.07 -11.46 17.75
N ILE A 449 12.21 -12.35 16.76
CA ILE A 449 11.54 -13.66 16.74
C ILE A 449 12.54 -14.69 17.26
N VAL A 450 12.19 -15.40 18.34
CA VAL A 450 13.08 -16.33 19.04
C VAL A 450 12.55 -17.76 18.94
N ALA A 451 13.35 -18.68 18.40
CA ALA A 451 13.04 -20.10 18.33
C ALA A 451 13.63 -20.84 19.55
N ASN A 452 12.76 -21.29 20.45
CA ASN A 452 13.14 -21.88 21.74
C ASN A 452 13.34 -23.40 21.60
N GLY A 453 14.54 -23.81 21.18
CA GLY A 453 14.89 -25.17 20.82
C GLY A 453 14.36 -25.58 19.44
N VAL A 454 14.25 -26.90 19.22
CA VAL A 454 13.87 -27.50 17.93
C VAL A 454 12.47 -27.04 17.52
N THR A 455 12.39 -26.24 16.46
CA THR A 455 11.20 -25.49 16.06
C THR A 455 11.01 -25.53 14.55
N ASP A 456 9.86 -25.99 14.07
CA ASP A 456 9.47 -25.94 12.66
C ASP A 456 8.07 -25.35 12.52
N GLY A 457 7.90 -24.40 11.60
CA GLY A 457 6.64 -23.68 11.42
C GLY A 457 6.74 -22.45 10.56
N TYR A 458 5.66 -21.67 10.55
CA TYR A 458 5.53 -20.43 9.78
C TYR A 458 5.11 -19.25 10.65
N VAL A 459 5.59 -18.06 10.26
CA VAL A 459 5.26 -16.76 10.83
C VAL A 459 4.81 -15.84 9.70
N SER A 460 3.67 -15.14 9.85
CA SER A 460 3.13 -14.19 8.87
C SER A 460 2.42 -13.02 9.55
N ASN A 461 1.97 -12.03 8.77
CA ASN A 461 1.10 -10.92 9.23
C ASN A 461 1.60 -10.26 10.53
N LEU A 462 2.86 -9.82 10.56
CA LEU A 462 3.42 -9.13 11.72
C LEU A 462 3.10 -7.64 11.62
N VAL A 463 2.36 -7.13 12.59
CA VAL A 463 1.81 -5.77 12.60
C VAL A 463 2.06 -5.09 13.94
N ILE A 464 2.25 -3.78 13.92
CA ILE A 464 2.34 -2.96 15.13
C ILE A 464 1.34 -1.82 15.04
N ALA A 465 0.52 -1.66 16.07
CA ALA A 465 -0.42 -0.55 16.19
C ALA A 465 -0.28 0.11 17.58
N ASN A 466 -0.23 1.43 17.65
CA ASN A 466 -0.41 2.19 18.89
C ASN A 466 -1.68 1.72 19.65
N GLU A 467 -1.71 1.84 20.99
CA GLU A 467 -2.94 1.67 21.79
C GLU A 467 -4.07 2.60 21.28
N TRP A 468 -3.71 3.74 20.70
CA TRP A 468 -4.62 4.78 20.20
C TRP A 468 -4.70 4.90 18.66
N THR A 469 -4.21 3.91 17.88
CA THR A 469 -4.23 3.97 16.40
C THR A 469 -5.63 4.22 15.85
N TYR A 470 -5.72 5.21 14.97
CA TYR A 470 -6.85 5.41 14.06
C TYR A 470 -6.49 4.80 12.70
N THR A 471 -7.36 3.98 12.10
CA THR A 471 -7.19 3.52 10.72
C THR A 471 -7.86 4.53 9.79
N THR A 472 -7.11 5.58 9.50
CA THR A 472 -7.49 6.68 8.61
C THR A 472 -7.56 6.23 7.15
N PHE A 473 -6.82 5.16 6.79
CA PHE A 473 -6.52 4.72 5.42
C PHE A 473 -5.53 5.62 4.65
N GLU A 474 -5.00 6.67 5.28
CA GLU A 474 -4.03 7.59 4.65
C GLU A 474 -2.71 6.90 4.30
N LEU A 475 -2.32 5.88 5.07
CA LEU A 475 -1.09 5.13 4.85
C LEU A 475 -1.35 3.84 4.07
N ALA A 476 -0.46 3.49 3.16
CA ALA A 476 -0.54 2.26 2.37
C ALA A 476 -0.60 1.02 3.26
N ASP A 477 0.19 0.98 4.34
CA ASP A 477 0.16 -0.04 5.38
C ASP A 477 -1.21 -0.16 6.06
N GLU A 478 -1.91 0.95 6.33
CA GLU A 478 -3.27 0.91 6.92
C GLU A 478 -4.29 0.32 5.95
N ARG A 479 -4.12 0.55 4.64
CA ARG A 479 -4.98 0.00 3.58
C ARG A 479 -4.73 -1.48 3.33
N ARG A 480 -3.53 -1.97 3.63
CA ARG A 480 -2.98 -3.22 3.09
C ARG A 480 -3.59 -4.51 3.68
N PRO A 481 -3.80 -4.68 5.01
CA PRO A 481 -4.43 -5.87 5.60
C PRO A 481 -5.94 -6.03 5.34
N TRP A 482 -6.59 -5.04 4.71
CA TRP A 482 -8.01 -5.13 4.40
C TRP A 482 -8.25 -5.96 3.14
N VAL A 483 -9.08 -7.00 3.27
CA VAL A 483 -9.42 -7.93 2.20
C VAL A 483 -10.93 -8.11 2.08
N ASP A 484 -11.40 -8.40 0.87
CA ASP A 484 -12.71 -8.97 0.63
C ASP A 484 -12.69 -10.46 0.95
N ALA A 485 -13.47 -10.90 1.93
CA ALA A 485 -13.52 -12.30 2.34
C ALA A 485 -14.19 -13.22 1.31
N GLY A 486 -14.99 -12.68 0.39
CA GLY A 486 -15.66 -13.46 -0.65
C GLY A 486 -14.72 -13.88 -1.79
N THR A 487 -13.70 -13.07 -2.07
CA THR A 487 -12.76 -13.27 -3.19
C THR A 487 -11.31 -13.49 -2.72
N ASN A 488 -11.03 -13.25 -1.44
CA ASN A 488 -9.69 -13.15 -0.83
C ASN A 488 -8.77 -12.15 -1.55
N GLN A 489 -9.35 -11.16 -2.22
CA GLN A 489 -8.63 -10.05 -2.86
C GLN A 489 -8.45 -8.87 -1.89
N PRO A 490 -7.50 -7.95 -2.16
CA PRO A 490 -7.49 -6.61 -1.59
C PRO A 490 -8.89 -5.97 -1.52
N ALA A 491 -9.25 -5.40 -0.37
CA ALA A 491 -10.50 -4.63 -0.27
C ALA A 491 -10.41 -3.34 -1.10
N MET A 492 -11.53 -2.93 -1.69
CA MET A 492 -11.63 -1.68 -2.43
C MET A 492 -11.53 -0.48 -1.47
N ILE A 493 -10.49 0.32 -1.61
CA ILE A 493 -10.26 1.52 -0.80
C ILE A 493 -10.03 2.67 -1.78
N LEU A 494 -10.91 3.66 -1.75
CA LEU A 494 -11.00 4.77 -2.72
C LEU A 494 -10.62 6.11 -2.07
N PRO A 495 -10.23 7.15 -2.82
CA PRO A 495 -9.93 8.51 -2.32
C PRO A 495 -11.18 9.31 -1.90
N ASP A 496 -12.20 8.62 -1.39
CA ASP A 496 -13.54 9.19 -1.14
C ASP A 496 -13.71 9.68 0.31
N GLY A 497 -12.60 9.81 1.04
CA GLY A 497 -12.50 10.01 2.48
C GLY A 497 -13.08 11.30 3.04
N LYS A 498 -12.98 11.44 4.36
CA LYS A 498 -13.58 12.54 5.14
C LYS A 498 -12.62 13.72 5.24
N GLY A 499 -12.84 14.75 4.43
CA GLY A 499 -12.05 15.98 4.45
C GLY A 499 -11.70 16.50 3.06
N SER A 500 -10.83 17.51 3.02
CA SER A 500 -10.28 18.15 1.82
C SER A 500 -8.89 17.61 1.48
N GLY A 501 -8.57 17.47 0.19
CA GLY A 501 -7.33 16.85 -0.27
C GLY A 501 -7.41 15.32 -0.25
N PRO A 502 -6.40 14.62 -0.79
CA PRO A 502 -6.39 13.17 -0.90
C PRO A 502 -6.55 12.52 0.47
N ASN A 503 -7.74 11.94 0.71
CA ASN A 503 -8.09 11.17 1.90
C ASN A 503 -8.78 9.86 1.47
N TRP A 504 -8.44 8.72 2.07
CA TRP A 504 -8.94 7.40 1.64
C TRP A 504 -10.10 6.88 2.49
N ALA A 505 -10.86 5.93 1.94
CA ALA A 505 -11.96 5.27 2.62
C ALA A 505 -12.24 3.86 2.06
N LEU A 506 -12.56 2.92 2.95
CA LEU A 506 -12.99 1.57 2.59
C LEU A 506 -14.39 1.58 1.98
N ARG A 507 -14.54 1.12 0.74
CA ARG A 507 -15.82 0.94 0.07
C ARG A 507 -16.33 -0.49 0.30
N VAL A 508 -17.56 -0.60 0.80
CA VAL A 508 -18.22 -1.86 1.16
C VAL A 508 -19.50 -1.96 0.34
N GLU A 509 -19.58 -2.99 -0.51
CA GLU A 509 -20.64 -3.18 -1.48
C GLU A 509 -21.26 -4.56 -1.33
N ARG A 510 -22.56 -4.68 -1.60
CA ARG A 510 -23.27 -5.95 -1.52
C ARG A 510 -23.06 -6.77 -2.79
N ASN A 511 -22.17 -7.76 -2.74
CA ASN A 511 -22.10 -8.82 -3.75
C ASN A 511 -23.25 -9.83 -3.53
N THR A 512 -24.36 -9.62 -4.21
CA THR A 512 -25.61 -10.41 -4.07
C THR A 512 -25.48 -11.91 -4.37
N SER A 513 -24.40 -12.34 -5.07
CA SER A 513 -24.11 -13.76 -5.29
C SER A 513 -23.58 -14.50 -4.06
N LEU A 514 -23.09 -13.76 -3.06
CA LEU A 514 -22.56 -14.29 -1.81
C LEU A 514 -23.57 -14.15 -0.66
N SER A 515 -23.48 -15.00 0.36
CA SER A 515 -24.24 -14.82 1.60
C SER A 515 -23.74 -13.59 2.38
N LYS A 516 -24.63 -12.96 3.15
CA LYS A 516 -24.34 -11.74 3.92
C LYS A 516 -23.14 -11.88 4.87
N ASP A 517 -22.89 -13.09 5.39
CA ASP A 517 -21.83 -13.38 6.36
C ASP A 517 -20.50 -13.80 5.69
N ALA A 518 -20.51 -14.04 4.37
CA ALA A 518 -19.32 -14.25 3.52
C ALA A 518 -18.90 -12.97 2.77
N ASP A 519 -19.87 -12.15 2.34
CA ASP A 519 -19.67 -10.84 1.72
C ASP A 519 -19.30 -9.78 2.76
N VAL A 520 -18.10 -9.92 3.33
CA VAL A 520 -17.54 -8.99 4.31
C VAL A 520 -16.21 -8.44 3.82
N ARG A 521 -16.00 -7.12 3.97
CA ARG A 521 -14.66 -6.54 3.91
C ARG A 521 -14.08 -6.58 5.32
N LYS A 522 -12.92 -7.20 5.51
CA LYS A 522 -12.40 -7.58 6.83
C LYS A 522 -10.94 -7.20 7.03
N ASN A 523 -10.56 -7.05 8.29
CA ASN A 523 -9.17 -6.98 8.75
C ASN A 523 -9.01 -7.93 9.94
N ASP A 524 -8.13 -8.93 9.78
CA ASP A 524 -7.83 -9.95 10.80
C ASP A 524 -6.62 -9.56 11.70
N ASP A 525 -5.93 -8.47 11.36
CA ASP A 525 -4.60 -8.13 11.85
C ASP A 525 -4.63 -6.77 12.59
N LEU A 526 -5.71 -6.51 13.36
CA LEU A 526 -5.86 -5.30 14.20
C LEU A 526 -5.22 -5.41 15.59
N ALA A 527 -4.45 -6.48 15.87
CA ALA A 527 -3.72 -6.71 17.13
C ALA A 527 -4.59 -6.48 18.39
N MET A 528 -5.80 -7.04 18.44
CA MET A 528 -6.67 -6.96 19.62
C MET A 528 -6.34 -8.07 20.62
N VAL A 529 -6.06 -7.69 21.87
CA VAL A 529 -5.66 -8.60 22.94
C VAL A 529 -6.89 -9.13 23.68
N ALA A 530 -6.91 -10.45 23.92
CA ALA A 530 -8.03 -11.14 24.55
C ALA A 530 -8.41 -10.56 25.94
N GLY A 531 -9.70 -10.50 26.24
CA GLY A 531 -10.25 -10.03 27.51
C GLY A 531 -10.26 -8.51 27.72
N LYS A 532 -9.42 -7.75 26.99
CA LYS A 532 -9.39 -6.28 27.06
C LYS A 532 -10.65 -5.67 26.44
N GLY A 533 -11.11 -4.55 27.01
CA GLY A 533 -12.26 -3.81 26.49
C GLY A 533 -11.86 -2.86 25.37
N TYR A 534 -12.56 -2.93 24.25
CA TYR A 534 -12.38 -2.06 23.08
C TYR A 534 -13.72 -1.41 22.69
N THR A 535 -13.70 -0.14 22.27
CA THR A 535 -14.82 0.48 21.56
C THR A 535 -14.39 0.70 20.13
N VAL A 536 -15.13 0.16 19.16
CA VAL A 536 -14.88 0.37 17.74
C VAL A 536 -15.74 1.56 17.30
N CYS A 537 -15.09 2.65 16.88
CA CYS A 537 -15.76 3.83 16.31
C CYS A 537 -15.25 4.07 14.89
N PHE A 538 -16.16 4.36 13.96
CA PHE A 538 -15.86 4.65 12.56
C PHE A 538 -16.77 5.77 12.05
N ASP A 539 -16.23 6.60 11.17
CA ASP A 539 -17.00 7.53 10.35
C ASP A 539 -17.52 6.79 9.10
N VAL A 540 -18.75 7.08 8.69
CA VAL A 540 -19.39 6.45 7.54
C VAL A 540 -20.26 7.43 6.74
N LYS A 541 -20.26 7.29 5.42
CA LYS A 541 -21.25 7.89 4.51
C LYS A 541 -21.91 6.81 3.65
N ASP A 542 -23.12 7.08 3.19
CA ASP A 542 -23.69 6.44 2.02
C ASP A 542 -23.01 7.07 0.79
N ALA A 543 -22.58 6.27 -0.17
CA ALA A 543 -21.97 6.74 -1.41
C ALA A 543 -22.90 6.59 -2.62
N SER A 544 -24.15 6.18 -2.39
CA SER A 544 -25.16 6.06 -3.42
C SER A 544 -25.91 7.36 -3.68
N THR A 545 -26.57 7.41 -4.83
CA THR A 545 -27.64 8.37 -5.15
C THR A 545 -29.02 7.89 -4.69
N SER A 546 -29.09 6.85 -3.85
CA SER A 546 -30.35 6.30 -3.33
C SER A 546 -31.01 7.27 -2.35
N SER A 547 -32.34 7.36 -2.40
CA SER A 547 -33.15 8.01 -1.36
C SER A 547 -33.32 7.13 -0.11
N LEU A 548 -32.77 5.91 -0.12
CA LEU A 548 -33.03 4.86 0.86
C LEU A 548 -31.72 4.18 1.28
N PRO A 549 -31.10 4.57 2.42
CA PRO A 549 -29.83 4.00 2.84
C PRO A 549 -29.95 2.52 3.23
N ASN A 550 -28.87 1.77 3.01
CA ASN A 550 -28.77 0.38 3.47
C ASN A 550 -28.15 0.33 4.85
N PRO A 551 -28.70 -0.44 5.81
CA PRO A 551 -28.03 -0.65 7.07
C PRO A 551 -26.65 -1.23 6.79
N GLY A 552 -25.61 -0.50 7.17
CA GLY A 552 -24.30 -1.10 7.31
C GLY A 552 -24.28 -1.92 8.59
N ARG A 553 -23.44 -2.95 8.59
CA ARG A 553 -23.19 -3.77 9.75
C ARG A 553 -21.68 -3.89 9.96
N ALA A 554 -21.25 -3.59 11.17
CA ALA A 554 -19.90 -3.86 11.66
C ALA A 554 -19.95 -5.04 12.63
N GLN A 555 -19.01 -5.97 12.55
CA GLN A 555 -18.92 -7.12 13.46
C GLN A 555 -17.48 -7.29 13.96
N LEU A 556 -17.31 -7.54 15.25
CA LEU A 556 -16.09 -8.10 15.80
C LEU A 556 -16.29 -9.61 15.97
N VAL A 557 -15.56 -10.40 15.21
CA VAL A 557 -15.43 -11.84 15.41
C VAL A 557 -14.16 -12.10 16.21
N SER A 558 -14.23 -13.01 17.19
CA SER A 558 -13.09 -13.49 17.98
C SER A 558 -13.24 -15.00 18.21
N GLY A 559 -12.19 -15.77 17.94
CA GLY A 559 -12.20 -17.24 18.06
C GLY A 559 -13.27 -17.91 17.19
N GLY A 560 -13.59 -17.33 16.02
CA GLY A 560 -14.68 -17.79 15.15
C GLY A 560 -16.09 -17.33 15.57
N THR A 561 -16.26 -16.74 16.75
CA THR A 561 -17.57 -16.29 17.27
C THR A 561 -17.76 -14.78 17.14
N VAL A 562 -18.98 -14.32 16.83
CA VAL A 562 -19.32 -12.88 16.87
C VAL A 562 -19.42 -12.44 18.33
N VAL A 563 -18.42 -11.71 18.83
CA VAL A 563 -18.39 -11.15 20.20
C VAL A 563 -19.05 -9.77 20.28
N GLY A 564 -19.31 -9.13 19.15
CA GLY A 564 -20.04 -7.87 19.08
C GLY A 564 -20.45 -7.53 17.65
N ASN A 565 -21.56 -6.79 17.52
CA ASN A 565 -21.96 -6.20 16.26
C ASN A 565 -22.61 -4.82 16.46
N VAL A 566 -22.61 -4.02 15.41
CA VAL A 566 -23.32 -2.74 15.31
C VAL A 566 -24.00 -2.71 13.96
N THR A 567 -25.33 -2.63 13.94
CA THR A 567 -26.10 -2.23 12.75
C THR A 567 -26.41 -0.76 12.86
N PHE A 568 -26.11 -0.02 11.79
CA PHE A 568 -26.21 1.42 11.67
C PHE A 568 -26.72 1.76 10.27
N ASP A 569 -27.33 2.93 10.09
CA ASP A 569 -27.92 3.32 8.81
C ASP A 569 -27.21 4.59 8.34
N PRO A 570 -26.48 4.54 7.21
CA PRO A 570 -25.66 5.65 6.72
C PRO A 570 -26.53 6.81 6.25
N SER A 571 -25.89 7.98 6.08
CA SER A 571 -26.49 9.15 5.46
C SER A 571 -25.58 9.64 4.33
N ALA A 572 -26.08 10.48 3.43
CA ALA A 572 -25.27 11.11 2.39
C ALA A 572 -24.12 11.98 2.95
N THR A 573 -24.15 12.33 4.25
CA THR A 573 -23.05 13.00 4.95
C THR A 573 -22.33 12.05 5.92
N TRP A 574 -21.06 12.36 6.19
CA TRP A 574 -20.21 11.63 7.12
C TRP A 574 -20.71 11.71 8.57
N GLN A 575 -21.11 10.57 9.13
CA GLN A 575 -21.53 10.43 10.54
C GLN A 575 -20.63 9.43 11.30
N THR A 576 -20.42 9.64 12.60
CA THR A 576 -19.64 8.72 13.44
C THR A 576 -20.53 7.69 14.13
N VAL A 577 -20.22 6.40 13.96
CA VAL A 577 -20.88 5.26 14.59
C VAL A 577 -19.91 4.59 15.55
N CYS A 578 -20.36 4.28 16.77
CA CYS A 578 -19.58 3.58 17.79
C CYS A 578 -20.29 2.32 18.31
N SER A 579 -19.51 1.29 18.66
CA SER A 579 -20.00 0.11 19.38
C SER A 579 -20.20 0.37 20.87
N SER A 580 -20.84 -0.58 21.56
CA SER A 580 -20.61 -0.76 23.00
C SER A 580 -19.16 -1.19 23.28
N GLU A 581 -18.74 -1.27 24.54
CA GLU A 581 -17.50 -1.97 24.88
C GLU A 581 -17.61 -3.44 24.42
N LEU A 582 -16.63 -3.90 23.65
CA LEU A 582 -16.48 -5.26 23.15
C LEU A 582 -15.25 -5.91 23.81
N ARG A 583 -15.32 -7.20 24.09
CA ARG A 583 -14.21 -7.97 24.68
C ARG A 583 -13.94 -9.22 23.84
N PRO A 584 -12.89 -9.25 23.01
CA PRO A 584 -12.53 -10.45 22.26
C PRO A 584 -12.14 -11.58 23.22
N THR A 585 -12.63 -12.78 22.94
CA THR A 585 -12.40 -14.00 23.75
C THR A 585 -11.05 -14.64 23.44
N SER A 586 -10.46 -14.35 22.29
CA SER A 586 -9.12 -14.76 21.88
C SER A 586 -8.44 -13.70 20.99
N ALA A 587 -7.13 -13.81 20.81
CA ALA A 587 -6.37 -12.94 19.89
C ALA A 587 -6.66 -13.21 18.40
N GLN A 588 -7.40 -14.27 18.07
CA GLN A 588 -7.89 -14.52 16.71
C GLN A 588 -9.08 -13.60 16.40
N THR A 589 -8.83 -12.30 16.25
CA THR A 589 -9.85 -11.28 15.98
C THR A 589 -10.00 -10.96 14.50
N SER A 590 -11.21 -10.61 14.08
CA SER A 590 -11.53 -10.19 12.72
C SER A 590 -12.60 -9.09 12.80
N LEU A 591 -12.22 -7.85 12.49
CA LEU A 591 -13.19 -6.76 12.30
C LEU A 591 -13.72 -6.84 10.88
N ARG A 592 -15.05 -6.79 10.74
CA ARG A 592 -15.76 -7.03 9.48
C ARG A 592 -16.79 -5.96 9.25
N PHE A 593 -16.93 -5.52 8.00
CA PHE A 593 -17.99 -4.64 7.53
C PHE A 593 -18.72 -5.28 6.35
N ASN A 594 -20.04 -5.18 6.37
CA ASN A 594 -20.92 -5.60 5.28
C ASN A 594 -22.15 -4.70 5.17
N VAL A 595 -22.79 -4.74 3.99
CA VAL A 595 -24.10 -4.10 3.75
C VAL A 595 -25.19 -5.14 4.07
N ASP A 596 -26.10 -4.79 4.97
CA ASP A 596 -27.19 -5.66 5.41
C ASP A 596 -28.38 -5.54 4.44
N THR A 597 -28.82 -6.64 3.84
CA THR A 597 -30.03 -6.66 3.02
C THR A 597 -31.26 -6.61 3.93
N VAL A 598 -32.09 -5.58 3.79
CA VAL A 598 -33.28 -5.42 4.64
C VAL A 598 -34.43 -6.29 4.13
N GLY A 599 -34.91 -7.21 4.97
CA GLY A 599 -36.20 -7.88 4.75
C GLY A 599 -36.13 -9.18 3.94
N THR A 600 -35.34 -10.16 4.40
CA THR A 600 -35.58 -11.59 4.19
C THR A 600 -35.35 -12.33 5.50
#